data_AF-A0A659SDR4-F1
#
_entry.id   AF-A0A659SDR4-F1
#
_cell.length_a   1.000
_cell.length_b   1.000
_cell.length_c   1.000
_cell.angle_alpha   90.00
_cell.angle_beta   90.00
_cell.angle_gamma   90.00
#
_symmetry.space_group_name_H-M   'P 1'
#
loop_
_entity.id
_entity.type
_entity.pdbx_description
1 polymer ?
#
loop_
_entity_poly.entity_id
_entity_poly.type
_entity_poly.pdbx_seq_one_letter_code
_entity_poly.pdbx_strand_id
1 'polypeptide(L)'
;IEVVSARSVDFSHEPNLFGLFANRRAALQSLQNLADEQKLCYGLLGLESVSRGRACFRFALKRCAGACCGQETPQAHFLRLQASLERLRVVCWPWKGAIALKESRPQMTQFHIINNWLWLGAVPSLDEAATLVRTPAGFDQDGYKILCKPLMSGQYEIIELHTDCRQS
;
A
#
# COMPACT_ATOMS: atom_id res chain seq x y z
N ILE A 1 -5.69 10.67 10.55
CA ILE A 1 -4.62 9.94 9.83
C ILE A 1 -3.60 9.50 10.83
N GLU A 2 -3.09 8.29 10.67
CA GLU A 2 -2.01 7.74 11.47
C GLU A 2 -0.95 7.14 10.56
N VAL A 3 0.32 7.21 10.98
CA VAL A 3 1.42 6.49 10.34
C VAL A 3 1.69 5.25 11.16
N VAL A 4 1.41 4.09 10.58
CA VAL A 4 1.55 2.76 11.19
C VAL A 4 2.85 2.08 10.75
N SER A 5 3.35 1.15 11.56
CA SER A 5 4.50 0.31 11.20
C SER A 5 4.02 -0.91 10.42
N ALA A 6 4.63 -1.20 9.27
CA ALA A 6 4.29 -2.39 8.50
C ALA A 6 4.61 -3.71 9.21
N ARG A 7 5.36 -3.68 10.34
CA ARG A 7 5.58 -4.85 11.20
C ARG A 7 4.44 -5.11 12.18
N SER A 8 3.56 -4.14 12.41
CA SER A 8 2.47 -4.22 13.39
C SER A 8 1.08 -4.39 12.76
N VAL A 9 0.99 -4.45 11.44
CA VAL A 9 -0.25 -4.67 10.68
C VAL A 9 -0.02 -5.73 9.63
N ASP A 10 -1.05 -6.53 9.33
CA ASP A 10 -1.03 -7.41 8.17
C ASP A 10 -1.19 -6.59 6.89
N PHE A 11 -0.07 -6.08 6.41
CA PHE A 11 0.01 -5.20 5.25
C PHE A 11 -0.69 -5.74 3.99
N SER A 12 -0.75 -7.06 3.82
CA SER A 12 -1.32 -7.67 2.63
C SER A 12 -2.83 -7.67 2.63
N HIS A 13 -3.46 -7.62 3.80
CA HIS A 13 -4.91 -7.77 3.95
C HIS A 13 -5.57 -6.55 4.59
N GLU A 14 -4.82 -5.68 5.25
CA GLU A 14 -5.35 -4.48 5.89
C GLU A 14 -5.78 -3.44 4.84
N PRO A 15 -7.08 -3.07 4.79
CA PRO A 15 -7.55 -2.04 3.89
C PRO A 15 -7.11 -0.64 4.33
N ASN A 16 -7.26 0.35 3.45
CA ASN A 16 -6.97 1.76 3.76
C ASN A 16 -5.52 2.06 4.17
N LEU A 17 -4.58 1.24 3.68
CA LEU A 17 -3.16 1.58 3.71
C LEU A 17 -2.79 2.43 2.48
N PHE A 18 -2.05 3.51 2.72
CA PHE A 18 -1.69 4.48 1.69
C PHE A 18 -0.19 4.77 1.73
N GLY A 19 0.48 4.45 0.63
CA GLY A 19 1.90 4.64 0.44
C GLY A 19 2.75 3.67 1.24
N LEU A 20 3.98 3.48 0.76
CA LEU A 20 5.00 2.68 1.40
C LEU A 20 6.28 3.50 1.52
N PHE A 21 6.67 3.83 2.74
CA PHE A 21 7.76 4.75 3.02
C PHE A 21 8.86 4.06 3.83
N ALA A 22 10.12 4.40 3.54
CA ALA A 22 11.29 3.80 4.20
C ALA A 22 11.30 4.00 5.73
N ASN A 23 10.65 5.05 6.22
CA ASN A 23 10.52 5.34 7.64
C ASN A 23 9.39 6.36 7.90
N ARG A 24 9.08 6.57 9.19
CA ARG A 24 8.06 7.53 9.65
C ARG A 24 8.30 8.95 9.13
N ARG A 25 9.55 9.41 9.09
CA ARG A 25 9.89 10.75 8.60
C ARG A 25 9.52 10.92 7.14
N ALA A 26 9.82 9.93 6.30
CA ALA A 26 9.45 9.95 4.88
C ALA A 26 7.92 9.94 4.68
N ALA A 27 7.18 9.17 5.49
CA ALA A 27 5.72 9.16 5.46
C ALA A 27 5.12 10.53 5.82
N LEU A 28 5.60 11.14 6.90
CA LEU A 28 5.16 12.48 7.32
C LEU A 28 5.53 13.57 6.30
N GLN A 29 6.69 13.45 5.64
CA GLN A 29 7.08 14.37 4.58
C GLN A 29 6.17 14.23 3.35
N SER A 30 5.82 13.00 2.96
CA SER A 30 4.88 12.77 1.87
C SER A 30 3.49 13.33 2.18
N LEU A 31 2.99 13.14 3.41
CA LEU A 31 1.72 13.72 3.84
C LEU A 31 1.76 15.26 3.82
N GLN A 32 2.86 15.87 4.23
CA GLN A 32 3.06 17.32 4.16
C GLN A 32 3.04 17.83 2.72
N ASN A 33 3.76 17.18 1.81
CA ASN A 33 3.76 17.55 0.40
C ASN A 33 2.36 17.44 -0.21
N LEU A 34 1.65 16.33 0.08
CA LEU A 34 0.27 16.12 -0.34
C LEU A 34 -0.65 17.22 0.19
N ALA A 35 -0.48 17.59 1.45
CA ALA A 35 -1.26 18.64 2.08
C ALA A 35 -1.03 20.01 1.44
N ASP A 36 0.21 20.30 1.02
CA ASP A 36 0.55 21.55 0.36
C ASP A 36 -0.01 21.64 -1.06
N GLU A 37 0.15 20.58 -1.83
CA GLU A 37 -0.41 20.47 -3.18
C GLU A 37 -1.93 20.60 -3.17
N GLN A 38 -2.58 20.03 -2.16
CA GLN A 38 -4.03 19.91 -2.09
C GLN A 38 -4.66 20.91 -1.11
N LYS A 39 -3.90 21.91 -0.63
CA LYS A 39 -4.35 22.93 0.31
C LYS A 39 -5.08 22.36 1.55
N LEU A 40 -4.58 21.26 2.09
CA LEU A 40 -5.12 20.62 3.29
C LEU A 40 -4.54 21.26 4.56
N CYS A 41 -5.37 21.43 5.58
CA CYS A 41 -4.94 21.98 6.85
C CYS A 41 -4.08 20.98 7.65
N TYR A 42 -2.84 21.35 7.98
CA TYR A 42 -1.94 20.55 8.81
C TYR A 42 -2.53 20.24 10.20
N GLY A 43 -3.22 21.20 10.81
CA GLY A 43 -3.88 21.00 12.09
C GLY A 43 -4.93 19.89 12.08
N LEU A 44 -5.76 19.82 11.03
CA LEU A 44 -6.75 18.74 10.86
C LEU A 44 -6.08 17.40 10.52
N LEU A 45 -4.90 17.42 9.89
CA LEU A 45 -4.11 16.23 9.61
C LEU A 45 -3.32 15.73 10.82
N GLY A 46 -3.27 16.49 11.93
CA GLY A 46 -2.46 16.18 13.10
C GLY A 46 -0.97 16.42 12.91
N LEU A 47 -0.58 17.21 11.90
CA LEU A 47 0.83 17.54 11.62
C LEU A 47 1.35 18.70 12.47
N GLU A 48 0.46 19.56 12.96
CA GLU A 48 0.78 20.69 13.83
C GLU A 48 -0.37 20.92 14.82
N SER A 49 -0.09 21.59 15.95
CA SER A 49 -1.16 22.03 16.86
C SER A 49 -1.80 23.31 16.33
N VAL A 50 -3.13 23.36 16.33
CA VAL A 50 -3.90 24.56 15.95
C VAL A 50 -4.97 24.86 16.98
N SER A 51 -5.21 26.15 17.24
CA SER A 51 -6.36 26.58 18.03
C SER A 51 -7.65 26.39 17.21
N ARG A 52 -8.65 25.72 17.78
CA ARG A 52 -9.95 25.53 17.12
C ARG A 52 -10.58 26.88 16.75
N GLY A 53 -11.15 26.95 15.55
CA GLY A 53 -11.84 28.13 15.04
C GLY A 53 -10.93 29.28 14.57
N ARG A 54 -9.60 29.15 14.67
CA ARG A 54 -8.66 30.14 14.14
C ARG A 54 -8.00 29.65 12.85
N ALA A 55 -7.75 30.59 11.94
CA ALA A 55 -7.01 30.30 10.72
C ALA A 55 -5.58 29.87 11.05
N CYS A 56 -5.14 28.74 10.51
CA CYS A 56 -3.74 28.32 10.64
C CYS A 56 -2.82 29.22 9.79
N PHE A 57 -1.53 29.26 10.12
CA PHE A 57 -0.56 30.07 9.38
C PHE A 57 -0.55 29.75 7.87
N ARG A 58 -0.75 28.47 7.51
CA ARG A 58 -0.81 28.03 6.10
C ARG A 58 -1.99 28.61 5.33
N PHE A 59 -3.09 28.99 6.00
CA PHE A 59 -4.22 29.66 5.36
C PHE A 59 -3.80 31.05 4.85
N ALA A 60 -3.08 31.82 5.67
CA ALA A 60 -2.53 33.12 5.27
C ALA A 60 -1.56 33.00 4.07
N LEU A 61 -0.85 31.87 3.97
CA LEU A 61 0.02 31.54 2.84
C LEU A 61 -0.70 30.96 1.61
N LYS A 62 -2.04 30.87 1.62
CA LYS A 62 -2.86 30.24 0.57
C LYS A 62 -2.55 28.76 0.32
N ARG A 63 -1.95 28.08 1.30
CA ARG A 63 -1.63 26.63 1.32
C ARG A 63 -2.60 25.80 2.15
N CYS A 64 -3.68 26.41 2.63
CA CYS A 64 -4.79 25.75 3.32
C CYS A 64 -6.08 26.40 2.81
N ALA A 65 -7.12 25.60 2.53
CA ALA A 65 -8.41 26.10 2.07
C ALA A 65 -9.33 26.60 3.21
N GLY A 66 -8.89 26.48 4.47
CA GLY A 66 -9.53 27.14 5.60
C GLY A 66 -10.55 26.31 6.38
N ALA A 67 -10.46 24.98 6.33
CA ALA A 67 -11.27 24.11 7.19
C ALA A 67 -11.06 24.35 8.70
N CYS A 68 -9.89 24.88 9.09
CA CYS A 68 -9.58 25.27 10.47
C CYS A 68 -10.35 26.51 10.96
N CYS A 69 -10.81 27.39 10.06
CA CYS A 69 -11.47 28.66 10.36
C CYS A 69 -12.87 28.79 9.75
N GLY A 70 -13.44 27.68 9.28
CA GLY A 70 -14.81 27.64 8.75
C GLY A 70 -14.99 28.18 7.33
N GLN A 71 -13.92 28.54 6.62
CA GLN A 71 -13.99 28.92 5.20
C GLN A 71 -14.25 27.72 4.28
N GLU A 72 -13.93 26.53 4.77
CA GLU A 72 -14.20 25.25 4.14
C GLU A 72 -14.84 24.32 5.18
N THR A 73 -15.74 23.43 4.75
CA THR A 73 -16.31 22.43 5.65
C THR A 73 -15.30 21.32 5.94
N PRO A 74 -15.28 20.73 7.15
CA PRO A 74 -14.45 19.57 7.44
C PRO A 74 -14.68 18.40 6.47
N GLN A 75 -15.92 18.23 5.99
CA GLN A 75 -16.28 17.20 5.02
C GLN A 75 -15.59 17.40 3.67
N ALA A 76 -15.59 18.63 3.14
CA ALA A 76 -14.92 18.93 1.87
C ALA A 76 -13.39 18.76 1.98
N HIS A 77 -12.81 19.15 3.12
CA HIS A 77 -11.40 18.88 3.44
C HIS A 77 -11.09 17.38 3.44
N PHE A 78 -11.92 16.59 4.12
CA PHE A 78 -11.76 15.14 4.22
C PHE A 78 -11.88 14.45 2.84
N LEU A 79 -12.87 14.82 2.02
CA LEU A 79 -13.04 14.26 0.67
C LEU A 79 -11.82 14.55 -0.21
N ARG A 80 -11.27 15.77 -0.14
CA ARG A 80 -10.05 16.12 -0.89
C ARG A 80 -8.85 15.31 -0.41
N LEU A 81 -8.70 15.12 0.90
CA LEU A 81 -7.68 14.26 1.47
C LEU A 81 -7.83 12.81 0.95
N GLN A 82 -9.03 12.25 1.03
CA GLN A 82 -9.31 10.88 0.59
C GLN A 82 -9.00 10.69 -0.90
N ALA A 83 -9.47 11.59 -1.77
CA ALA A 83 -9.19 11.55 -3.20
C ALA A 83 -7.67 11.62 -3.50
N SER A 84 -6.94 12.39 -2.69
CA SER A 84 -5.50 12.56 -2.85
C SER A 84 -4.70 11.34 -2.40
N LEU A 85 -5.15 10.69 -1.32
CA LEU A 85 -4.59 9.45 -0.79
C LEU A 85 -4.87 8.25 -1.70
N GLU A 86 -6.00 8.23 -2.41
CA GLU A 86 -6.38 7.12 -3.29
C GLU A 86 -5.30 6.76 -4.31
N ARG A 87 -4.57 7.77 -4.79
CA ARG A 87 -3.44 7.60 -5.73
C ARG A 87 -2.26 6.84 -5.13
N LEU A 88 -2.17 6.77 -3.81
CA LEU A 88 -1.15 6.07 -3.04
C LEU A 88 -1.67 4.77 -2.45
N ARG A 89 -2.91 4.37 -2.76
CA ARG A 89 -3.52 3.18 -2.14
C ARG A 89 -2.66 1.94 -2.38
N VAL A 90 -2.38 1.26 -1.29
CA VAL A 90 -1.77 -0.06 -1.31
C VAL A 90 -2.82 -1.07 -1.74
N VAL A 91 -2.46 -1.91 -2.70
CA VAL A 91 -3.32 -2.99 -3.17
C VAL A 91 -3.23 -4.16 -2.18
N CYS A 92 -4.38 -4.55 -1.63
CA CYS A 92 -4.47 -5.78 -0.84
C CYS A 92 -4.19 -6.98 -1.75
N TRP A 93 -3.56 -8.01 -1.21
CA TRP A 93 -3.32 -9.26 -1.91
C TRP A 93 -4.66 -9.85 -2.40
N PRO A 94 -4.91 -9.94 -3.72
CA PRO A 94 -6.24 -10.25 -4.24
C PRO A 94 -6.54 -11.76 -4.29
N TRP A 95 -5.55 -12.61 -4.02
CA TRP A 95 -5.69 -14.06 -4.07
C TRP A 95 -5.89 -14.66 -2.68
N LYS A 96 -6.51 -15.84 -2.60
CA LYS A 96 -6.78 -16.51 -1.30
C LYS A 96 -5.52 -17.08 -0.64
N GLY A 97 -4.45 -17.28 -1.41
CA GLY A 97 -3.21 -17.88 -0.93
C GLY A 97 -2.04 -17.56 -1.85
N ALA A 98 -1.04 -18.43 -1.84
CA ALA A 98 0.10 -18.31 -2.73
C ALA A 98 -0.32 -18.46 -4.20
N ILE A 99 0.42 -17.82 -5.08
CA ILE A 99 0.29 -17.94 -6.53
C ILE A 99 1.63 -18.38 -7.13
N ALA A 100 1.56 -18.92 -8.35
CA ALA A 100 2.69 -19.04 -9.24
C ALA A 100 2.53 -18.04 -10.40
N LEU A 101 3.52 -17.17 -10.58
CA LEU A 101 3.67 -16.37 -11.80
C LEU A 101 4.54 -17.15 -12.79
N LYS A 102 3.98 -17.50 -13.94
CA LYS A 102 4.71 -18.23 -14.98
C LYS A 102 5.48 -17.27 -15.88
N GLU A 103 6.79 -17.49 -15.97
CA GLU A 103 7.67 -16.84 -16.92
C GLU A 103 8.16 -17.88 -17.94
N SER A 104 7.75 -17.73 -19.20
CA SER A 104 8.15 -18.62 -20.29
C SER A 104 9.01 -17.89 -21.32
N ARG A 105 10.17 -18.46 -21.62
CA ARG A 105 11.10 -18.09 -22.70
C ARG A 105 11.31 -19.30 -23.62
N PRO A 106 11.80 -19.14 -24.85
CA PRO A 106 11.90 -20.24 -25.81
C PRO A 106 12.67 -21.48 -25.31
N GLN A 107 13.62 -21.30 -24.37
CA GLN A 107 14.44 -22.39 -23.83
C GLN A 107 14.08 -22.79 -22.39
N MET A 108 13.22 -22.04 -21.69
CA MET A 108 12.99 -22.26 -20.26
C MET A 108 11.64 -21.71 -19.81
N THR A 109 10.92 -22.47 -18.98
CA THR A 109 9.80 -21.96 -18.18
C THR A 109 10.18 -22.02 -16.70
N GLN A 110 9.82 -20.99 -15.96
CA GLN A 110 9.97 -20.89 -14.51
C GLN A 110 8.66 -20.42 -13.90
N PHE A 111 8.36 -20.93 -12.72
CA PHE A 111 7.23 -20.53 -11.91
C PHE A 111 7.74 -19.82 -10.66
N HIS A 112 7.49 -18.52 -10.57
CA HIS A 112 7.84 -17.69 -9.43
C HIS A 112 6.73 -17.78 -8.39
N ILE A 113 7.04 -18.38 -7.24
CA ILE A 113 6.07 -18.59 -6.16
C ILE A 113 6.02 -17.32 -5.31
N ILE A 114 4.83 -16.75 -5.18
CA ILE A 114 4.62 -15.48 -4.49
C ILE A 114 3.44 -15.65 -3.53
N ASN A 115 3.59 -15.16 -2.30
CA ASN A 115 2.51 -15.14 -1.33
C ASN A 115 2.54 -13.83 -0.54
N ASN A 116 1.41 -13.11 -0.43
CA ASN A 116 1.31 -11.88 0.35
C ASN A 116 2.42 -10.85 0.00
N TRP A 117 2.62 -10.60 -1.30
CA TRP A 117 3.68 -9.75 -1.84
C TRP A 117 5.13 -10.15 -1.52
N LEU A 118 5.35 -11.36 -0.99
CA LEU A 118 6.67 -11.94 -0.78
C LEU A 118 6.98 -12.97 -1.87
N TRP A 119 8.12 -12.81 -2.53
CA TRP A 119 8.67 -13.83 -3.42
C TRP A 119 9.33 -14.95 -2.59
N LEU A 120 8.84 -16.18 -2.76
CA LEU A 120 9.27 -17.36 -2.00
C LEU A 120 10.33 -18.18 -2.76
N GLY A 121 10.48 -17.95 -4.05
CA GLY A 121 11.47 -18.62 -4.91
C GLY A 121 10.92 -18.92 -6.30
N ALA A 122 11.70 -19.61 -7.11
CA ALA A 122 11.32 -20.06 -8.44
C ALA A 122 11.54 -21.58 -8.59
N VAL A 123 10.63 -22.24 -9.31
CA VAL A 123 10.68 -23.69 -9.59
C VAL A 123 10.46 -23.95 -11.08
N PRO A 124 11.03 -25.03 -11.64
CA PRO A 124 10.83 -25.39 -13.04
C PRO A 124 9.46 -26.04 -13.31
N SER A 125 8.81 -26.61 -12.28
CA SER A 125 7.51 -27.26 -12.35
C SER A 125 6.61 -26.84 -11.19
N LEU A 126 5.29 -26.78 -11.43
CA LEU A 126 4.30 -26.51 -10.38
C LEU A 126 4.26 -27.58 -9.29
N ASP A 127 4.63 -28.82 -9.60
CA ASP A 127 4.69 -29.91 -8.61
C ASP A 127 5.69 -29.61 -7.49
N GLU A 128 6.72 -28.82 -7.78
CA GLU A 128 7.75 -28.41 -6.82
C GLU A 128 7.32 -27.17 -6.01
N ALA A 129 6.24 -26.48 -6.39
CA ALA A 129 5.80 -25.24 -5.74
C ALA A 129 5.46 -25.45 -4.26
N ALA A 130 4.89 -26.62 -3.91
CA ALA A 130 4.55 -26.98 -2.54
C ALA A 130 5.76 -26.94 -1.59
N THR A 131 6.99 -27.10 -2.10
CA THR A 131 8.22 -27.01 -1.28
C THR A 131 8.50 -25.58 -0.81
N LEU A 132 8.03 -24.58 -1.56
CA LEU A 132 8.25 -23.15 -1.32
C LEU A 132 7.09 -22.48 -0.59
N VAL A 133 5.88 -23.06 -0.61
CA VAL A 133 4.71 -22.53 0.11
C VAL A 133 4.89 -22.74 1.62
N ARG A 134 5.69 -21.85 2.23
CA ARG A 134 5.78 -21.66 3.68
C ARG A 134 5.19 -20.30 4.05
N THR A 135 4.62 -20.20 5.24
CA THR A 135 4.12 -18.93 5.77
C THR A 135 5.28 -17.93 5.87
N PRO A 136 5.21 -16.77 5.19
CA PRO A 136 6.18 -15.69 5.35
C PRO A 136 6.29 -15.24 6.80
N ALA A 137 7.51 -15.07 7.31
CA ALA A 137 7.77 -14.57 8.67
C ALA A 137 7.84 -13.04 8.76
N GLY A 138 7.59 -12.31 7.68
CA GLY A 138 7.78 -10.86 7.69
C GLY A 138 7.26 -10.12 6.46
N PHE A 139 7.21 -8.81 6.63
CA PHE A 139 6.85 -7.84 5.62
C PHE A 139 8.06 -7.48 4.75
N ASP A 140 7.86 -7.49 3.43
CA ASP A 140 8.82 -7.01 2.45
C ASP A 140 8.23 -5.86 1.61
N GLN A 141 8.62 -4.63 1.96
CA GLN A 141 8.19 -3.43 1.27
C GLN A 141 8.63 -3.41 -0.20
N ASP A 142 9.83 -3.90 -0.46
CA ASP A 142 10.41 -3.84 -1.80
C ASP A 142 9.82 -4.94 -2.67
N GLY A 143 9.48 -6.09 -2.08
CA GLY A 143 8.61 -7.11 -2.66
C GLY A 143 7.32 -6.52 -3.24
N TYR A 144 6.55 -5.75 -2.46
CA TYR A 144 5.36 -5.06 -2.99
C TYR A 144 5.67 -4.14 -4.17
N LYS A 145 6.70 -3.29 -4.06
CA LYS A 145 7.05 -2.33 -5.12
C LYS A 145 7.45 -3.01 -6.43
N ILE A 146 8.14 -4.15 -6.33
CA ILE A 146 8.61 -4.92 -7.47
C ILE A 146 7.45 -5.72 -8.09
N LEU A 147 6.63 -6.35 -7.26
CA LEU A 147 5.65 -7.36 -7.70
C LEU A 147 4.26 -6.79 -8.02
N CYS A 148 3.83 -5.69 -7.39
CA CYS A 148 2.49 -5.15 -7.59
C CYS A 148 2.19 -4.85 -9.05
N LYS A 149 3.07 -4.11 -9.74
CA LYS A 149 2.87 -3.76 -11.15
C LYS A 149 2.79 -4.97 -12.09
N PRO A 150 3.75 -5.91 -12.12
CA PRO A 150 3.67 -7.06 -13.03
C PRO A 150 2.51 -7.99 -12.70
N LEU A 151 2.16 -8.14 -11.43
CA LEU A 151 1.02 -8.96 -11.00
C LEU A 151 -0.33 -8.35 -11.41
N MET A 152 -0.47 -7.03 -11.32
CA MET A 152 -1.72 -6.33 -11.67
C MET A 152 -1.84 -6.00 -13.16
N SER A 153 -0.78 -6.16 -13.97
CA SER A 153 -0.80 -5.77 -15.38
C SER A 153 -1.55 -6.73 -16.30
N GLY A 154 -1.81 -7.96 -15.85
CA GLY A 154 -2.39 -9.03 -16.68
C GLY A 154 -1.46 -9.55 -17.79
N GLN A 155 -0.17 -9.17 -17.77
CA GLN A 155 0.80 -9.58 -18.79
C GLN A 155 1.39 -10.98 -18.56
N TYR A 156 1.23 -11.52 -17.36
CA TYR A 156 1.76 -12.81 -16.97
C TYR A 156 0.62 -13.77 -16.65
N GLU A 157 0.81 -15.04 -16.96
CA GLU A 157 -0.09 -16.11 -16.53
C GLU A 157 0.10 -16.32 -15.02
N ILE A 158 -0.98 -16.13 -14.27
CA ILE A 158 -1.02 -16.31 -12.82
C ILE A 158 -1.85 -17.55 -12.51
N ILE A 159 -1.29 -18.44 -11.69
CA ILE A 159 -1.93 -19.69 -11.28
C ILE A 159 -2.08 -19.64 -9.75
N GLU A 160 -3.32 -19.66 -9.25
CA GLU A 160 -3.57 -19.78 -7.82
C GLU A 160 -3.18 -21.17 -7.33
N LEU A 161 -2.35 -21.23 -6.28
CA LEU A 161 -1.95 -22.48 -5.67
C LEU A 161 -2.99 -22.82 -4.61
N HIS A 162 -3.98 -23.63 -5.00
CA HIS A 162 -4.94 -24.16 -4.04
C HIS A 162 -4.20 -25.08 -3.07
N THR A 163 -4.19 -24.71 -1.80
CA THR A 163 -3.86 -25.65 -0.72
C THR A 163 -5.08 -26.54 -0.52
N ASP A 164 -5.32 -27.46 -1.45
CA ASP A 164 -6.34 -28.47 -1.21
C ASP A 164 -5.90 -29.31 -0.01
N CYS A 165 -6.73 -29.15 1.03
CA CYS A 165 -6.98 -30.00 2.17
C CYS A 165 -5.98 -31.14 2.42
N ARG A 166 -5.42 -31.17 3.63
CA ARG A 166 -5.04 -32.41 4.30
C ARG A 166 -6.08 -33.49 4.00
N GLN A 167 -5.73 -34.48 3.20
CA GLN A 167 -6.36 -35.79 3.23
C GLN A 167 -5.26 -36.83 3.33
N SER A 168 -4.87 -37.11 4.57
CA SER A 168 -4.57 -38.43 5.13
C SER A 168 -4.42 -38.26 6.64
#